data_AF-A0A8T6T8M5-F1
#
_entry.id   AF-A0A8T6T8M5-F1
#
_cell.length_a   1.000
_cell.length_b   1.000
_cell.length_c   1.000
_cell.angle_alpha   90.00
_cell.angle_beta   90.00
_cell.angle_gamma   90.00
#
_symmetry.space_group_name_H-M   'P 1'
#
loop_
_entity.id
_entity.type
_entity.pdbx_description
1 polymer ?
#
loop_
_entity_poly.entity_id
_entity_poly.type
_entity_poly.pdbx_seq_one_letter_code
_entity_poly.pdbx_strand_id
1 'polypeptide(L)'
;AGGSAANTVCSLRRMGLLTGYVGAVGEDEAADTLVEGLGDPMYQGLVRRGRSGRTVIAVGPDGDRSITVFPNVNDSLSPSDVDHILLARARIVHLSAFVGDLPLEAQVEAVRRLPKDITLSLDPGAMYALRGVEGIAPLLERADVVLPGEGELIMMTGARDRDEGAEMLMDMGAGTVMVKMGSQGIHTYWREGEYHLFAQPVPVAGDSVGAGDVADAGFLA
;
A
#
# COMPACT_ATOMS: atom_id res chain seq x y z
N ALA A 1 4.45 9.80 12.02
CA ALA A 1 3.52 8.66 11.88
C ALA A 1 3.98 7.80 10.71
N GLY A 2 3.65 6.51 10.68
CA GLY A 2 4.02 5.60 9.60
C GLY A 2 2.85 4.71 9.18
N GLY A 3 3.14 3.68 8.38
CA GLY A 3 2.14 2.81 7.75
C GLY A 3 1.97 3.19 6.29
N SER A 4 2.05 2.21 5.38
CA SER A 4 2.14 2.46 3.94
C SER A 4 0.95 3.27 3.41
N ALA A 5 -0.28 2.78 3.57
CA ALA A 5 -1.48 3.54 3.17
C ALA A 5 -1.60 4.91 3.86
N ALA A 6 -1.15 5.05 5.11
CA ALA A 6 -1.17 6.33 5.83
C ALA A 6 -0.16 7.34 5.25
N ASN A 7 1.01 6.87 4.83
CA ASN A 7 2.02 7.70 4.17
C ASN A 7 1.54 8.12 2.77
N THR A 8 0.94 7.21 2.00
CA THR A 8 0.37 7.49 0.68
C THR A 8 -0.73 8.55 0.79
N VAL A 9 -1.67 8.38 1.73
CA VAL A 9 -2.81 9.30 1.88
C VAL A 9 -2.39 10.69 2.36
N CYS A 10 -1.41 10.77 3.26
CA CYS A 10 -0.83 12.03 3.72
C CYS A 10 -0.11 12.76 2.58
N SER A 11 0.56 12.02 1.71
CA SER A 11 1.26 12.57 0.54
C SER A 11 0.26 13.13 -0.48
N LEU A 12 -0.78 12.39 -0.82
CA LEU A 12 -1.88 12.85 -1.68
C LEU A 12 -2.55 14.11 -1.12
N ARG A 13 -2.78 14.16 0.20
CA ARG A 13 -3.32 15.34 0.87
C ARG A 13 -2.40 16.56 0.73
N ARG A 14 -1.08 16.37 0.91
CA ARG A 14 -0.09 17.45 0.73
C ARG A 14 -0.04 17.97 -0.71
N MET A 15 -0.45 17.16 -1.69
CA MET A 15 -0.65 17.56 -3.09
C MET A 15 -1.98 18.29 -3.34
N GLY A 16 -2.82 18.46 -2.31
CA GLY A 16 -4.08 19.20 -2.39
C GLY A 16 -5.31 18.34 -2.72
N LEU A 17 -5.18 17.02 -2.72
CA LEU A 17 -6.28 16.11 -3.02
C LEU A 17 -7.15 15.84 -1.79
N LEU A 18 -8.46 15.66 -2.04
CA LEU A 18 -9.40 15.17 -1.04
C LEU A 18 -9.19 13.67 -0.89
N THR A 19 -8.92 13.22 0.32
CA THR A 19 -8.58 11.83 0.60
C THR A 19 -9.59 11.19 1.56
N GLY A 20 -9.32 9.96 1.99
CA GLY A 20 -10.06 9.24 3.03
C GLY A 20 -9.15 8.16 3.62
N TYR A 21 -9.35 7.76 4.88
CA TYR A 21 -8.54 6.69 5.49
C TYR A 21 -9.42 5.71 6.26
N VAL A 22 -9.20 4.42 6.00
CA VAL A 22 -9.80 3.30 6.74
C VAL A 22 -8.65 2.52 7.38
N GLY A 23 -8.76 2.26 8.68
CA GLY A 23 -7.73 1.55 9.42
C GLY A 23 -8.08 1.40 10.89
N ALA A 24 -7.11 0.99 11.70
CA ALA A 24 -7.31 0.87 13.14
C ALA A 24 -6.13 1.47 13.92
N VAL A 25 -6.42 2.08 15.07
CA VAL A 25 -5.44 2.62 16.01
C VAL A 25 -5.81 2.22 17.44
N GLY A 26 -4.83 2.30 18.34
CA GLY A 26 -5.01 1.96 19.74
C GLY A 26 -5.79 3.00 20.54
N GLU A 27 -5.95 2.72 21.82
CA GLU A 27 -6.44 3.65 22.84
C GLU A 27 -5.29 4.22 23.67
N ASP A 28 -4.07 4.20 23.11
CA ASP A 28 -2.83 4.66 23.72
C ASP A 28 -2.39 6.03 23.17
N GLU A 29 -1.43 6.69 23.84
CA GLU A 29 -0.89 8.00 23.44
C GLU A 29 -0.30 8.00 22.02
N ALA A 30 0.19 6.84 21.56
CA ALA A 30 0.68 6.69 20.20
C ALA A 30 -0.46 6.89 19.18
N ALA A 31 -1.69 6.46 19.51
CA ALA A 31 -2.85 6.66 18.65
C ALA A 31 -3.13 8.15 18.42
N ASP A 32 -3.04 8.99 19.45
CA ASP A 32 -3.27 10.43 19.32
C ASP A 32 -2.25 11.06 18.36
N THR A 33 -0.97 10.69 18.48
CA THR A 33 0.07 11.15 17.55
C THR A 33 -0.16 10.67 16.11
N LEU A 34 -0.64 9.43 15.92
CA LEU A 34 -0.98 8.89 14.60
C LEU A 34 -2.16 9.64 13.98
N VAL A 35 -3.21 9.85 14.78
CA VAL A 35 -4.44 10.57 14.42
C VAL A 35 -4.11 12.01 14.05
N GLU A 36 -3.36 12.75 14.86
CA GLU A 36 -2.90 14.11 14.57
C GLU A 36 -2.07 14.17 13.27
N GLY A 37 -1.20 13.18 13.05
CA GLY A 37 -0.38 13.09 11.85
C GLY A 37 -1.17 12.91 10.55
N LEU A 38 -2.29 12.19 10.59
CA LEU A 38 -3.23 12.09 9.46
C LEU A 38 -3.93 13.44 9.20
N GLY A 39 -4.19 14.18 10.28
CA GLY A 39 -4.85 15.49 10.37
C GLY A 39 -6.36 15.44 10.08
N ASP A 40 -7.12 16.08 10.96
CA ASP A 40 -8.59 16.09 11.04
C ASP A 40 -9.24 16.77 9.82
N PRO A 41 -10.36 16.28 9.20
CA PRO A 41 -11.21 15.12 9.50
C PRO A 41 -11.36 14.13 8.33
N MET A 42 -10.81 12.92 8.48
CA MET A 42 -11.18 11.75 7.66
C MET A 42 -11.29 10.47 8.49
N TYR A 43 -11.53 10.62 9.78
CA TYR A 43 -11.69 9.53 10.76
C TYR A 43 -12.98 8.70 10.57
N GLN A 44 -13.70 8.87 9.46
CA GLN A 44 -14.97 8.15 9.26
C GLN A 44 -14.78 6.64 9.20
N GLY A 45 -13.60 6.16 8.79
CA GLY A 45 -13.26 4.74 8.75
C GLY A 45 -12.21 4.29 9.77
N LEU A 46 -11.88 5.12 10.77
CA LEU A 46 -10.83 4.77 11.74
C LEU A 46 -11.43 4.10 12.97
N VAL A 47 -11.08 2.83 13.18
CA VAL A 47 -11.42 2.08 14.40
C VAL A 47 -10.44 2.43 15.51
N ARG A 48 -10.94 2.63 16.72
CA ARG A 48 -10.11 2.86 17.91
C ARG A 48 -10.35 1.78 18.95
N ARG A 49 -9.34 0.92 19.20
CA ARG A 49 -9.38 -0.14 20.23
C ARG A 49 -7.99 -0.69 20.54
N GLY A 50 -7.76 -1.18 21.75
CA GLY A 50 -6.55 -1.94 22.06
C GLY A 50 -5.26 -1.12 21.94
N ARG A 51 -4.18 -1.72 21.43
CA ARG A 51 -2.85 -1.07 21.34
C ARG A 51 -2.48 -0.74 19.90
N SER A 52 -1.91 0.43 19.67
CA SER A 52 -1.50 0.87 18.33
C SER A 52 -0.44 -0.04 17.74
N GLY A 53 -0.50 -0.25 16.42
CA GLY A 53 0.55 -0.93 15.67
C GLY A 53 1.89 -0.19 15.79
N ARG A 54 2.99 -0.93 15.77
CA ARG A 54 4.34 -0.35 15.88
C ARG A 54 5.30 -1.07 14.95
N THR A 55 6.13 -0.30 14.27
CA THR A 55 7.27 -0.83 13.51
C THR A 55 8.56 -0.39 14.16
N VAL A 56 9.49 -1.33 14.37
CA VAL A 56 10.84 -1.06 14.84
C VAL A 56 11.79 -1.27 13.67
N ILE A 57 12.54 -0.22 13.32
CA ILE A 57 13.55 -0.26 12.26
C ILE A 57 14.91 -0.19 12.93
N ALA A 58 15.65 -1.30 12.88
CA ALA A 58 17.04 -1.35 13.31
C ALA A 58 17.94 -1.10 12.11
N VAL A 59 18.85 -0.13 12.23
CA VAL A 59 19.85 0.20 11.19
C VAL A 59 21.21 -0.28 11.70
N GLY A 60 21.82 -1.20 10.97
CA GLY A 60 23.15 -1.72 11.23
C GLY A 60 24.25 -0.72 10.84
N PRO A 61 25.49 -0.95 11.30
CA PRO A 61 26.62 -0.07 11.02
C PRO A 61 26.96 0.04 9.53
N ASP A 62 26.66 -0.99 8.75
CA ASP A 62 26.88 -1.03 7.29
C ASP A 62 25.71 -0.43 6.49
N GLY A 63 24.69 0.10 7.18
CA GLY A 63 23.48 0.67 6.57
C GLY A 63 22.36 -0.36 6.31
N ASP A 64 22.63 -1.65 6.52
CA ASP A 64 21.63 -2.72 6.47
C ASP A 64 20.50 -2.49 7.47
N ARG A 65 19.29 -2.92 7.11
CA ARG A 65 18.09 -2.63 7.89
C ARG A 65 17.32 -3.89 8.22
N SER A 66 16.87 -3.98 9.46
CA SER A 66 15.90 -4.99 9.90
C SER A 66 14.64 -4.29 10.38
N ILE A 67 13.51 -4.65 9.77
CA ILE A 67 12.19 -4.09 10.08
C ILE A 67 11.39 -5.16 10.82
N THR A 68 11.01 -4.87 12.06
CA THR A 68 10.11 -5.73 12.84
C THR A 68 8.77 -5.04 13.02
N VAL A 69 7.71 -5.66 12.53
CA VAL A 69 6.34 -5.13 12.61
C VAL A 69 5.59 -5.81 13.75
N PHE A 70 5.05 -5.00 14.66
CA PHE A 70 4.10 -5.40 15.69
C PHE A 70 2.72 -4.87 15.27
N PRO A 71 1.90 -5.68 14.58
CA PRO A 71 0.67 -5.18 13.98
C PRO A 71 -0.35 -4.71 15.03
N ASN A 72 -0.41 -5.37 16.19
CA ASN A 72 -1.34 -5.07 17.28
C ASN A 72 -2.78 -4.87 16.75
N VAL A 73 -3.41 -3.71 17.02
CA VAL A 73 -4.77 -3.43 16.58
C VAL A 73 -4.99 -3.56 15.06
N ASN A 74 -3.95 -3.36 14.23
CA ASN A 74 -4.09 -3.47 12.77
C ASN A 74 -4.56 -4.88 12.35
N ASP A 75 -4.11 -5.92 13.07
CA ASP A 75 -4.52 -7.31 12.82
C ASP A 75 -5.91 -7.64 13.37
N SER A 76 -6.54 -6.69 14.06
CA SER A 76 -7.93 -6.82 14.51
C SER A 76 -8.95 -6.25 13.52
N LEU A 77 -8.52 -5.56 12.45
CA LEU A 77 -9.44 -4.96 11.48
C LEU A 77 -10.20 -6.08 10.75
N SER A 78 -11.51 -6.09 10.88
CA SER A 78 -12.39 -7.13 10.34
C SER A 78 -13.26 -6.58 9.21
N PRO A 79 -13.91 -7.43 8.41
CA PRO A 79 -14.87 -6.98 7.40
C PRO A 79 -15.98 -6.08 7.96
N SER A 80 -16.37 -6.28 9.22
CA SER A 80 -17.42 -5.47 9.87
C SER A 80 -17.00 -4.05 10.21
N ASP A 81 -15.70 -3.78 10.23
CA ASP A 81 -15.15 -2.45 10.52
C ASP A 81 -15.04 -1.58 9.26
N VAL A 82 -15.25 -2.15 8.07
CA VAL A 82 -15.08 -1.44 6.79
C VAL A 82 -16.39 -0.76 6.38
N ASP A 83 -16.39 0.57 6.34
CA ASP A 83 -17.50 1.34 5.81
C ASP A 83 -17.50 1.34 4.27
N HIS A 84 -18.31 0.47 3.67
CA HIS A 84 -18.44 0.39 2.22
C HIS A 84 -19.08 1.64 1.59
N ILE A 85 -19.90 2.40 2.33
CA ILE A 85 -20.50 3.64 1.83
C ILE A 85 -19.43 4.71 1.70
N LEU A 86 -18.48 4.76 2.64
CA LEU A 86 -17.32 5.64 2.56
C LEU A 86 -16.46 5.29 1.34
N LEU A 87 -16.13 4.01 1.15
CA LEU A 87 -15.34 3.57 -0.01
C LEU A 87 -16.01 3.90 -1.34
N ALA A 88 -17.34 3.77 -1.43
CA ALA A 88 -18.11 4.05 -2.64
C ALA A 88 -18.13 5.54 -3.05
N ARG A 89 -17.65 6.46 -2.21
CA ARG A 89 -17.53 7.89 -2.53
C ARG A 89 -16.19 8.25 -3.17
N ALA A 90 -15.22 7.33 -3.13
CA ALA A 90 -13.89 7.58 -3.67
C ALA A 90 -13.87 7.36 -5.18
N ARG A 91 -12.95 8.06 -5.87
CA ARG A 91 -12.61 7.74 -7.27
C ARG A 91 -11.60 6.61 -7.36
N ILE A 92 -10.71 6.54 -6.36
CA ILE A 92 -9.64 5.55 -6.25
C ILE A 92 -9.66 5.02 -4.82
N VAL A 93 -9.64 3.70 -4.65
CA VAL A 93 -9.33 3.03 -3.38
C VAL A 93 -7.94 2.43 -3.49
N HIS A 94 -7.04 2.83 -2.59
CA HIS A 94 -5.69 2.29 -2.52
C HIS A 94 -5.55 1.37 -1.30
N LEU A 95 -5.07 0.16 -1.53
CA LEU A 95 -4.82 -0.85 -0.50
C LEU A 95 -3.32 -1.03 -0.30
N SER A 96 -2.92 -1.14 0.97
CA SER A 96 -1.57 -1.58 1.35
C SER A 96 -1.63 -2.90 2.13
N ALA A 97 -0.52 -3.61 2.16
CA ALA A 97 -0.39 -4.89 2.86
C ALA A 97 -0.70 -4.82 4.36
N PHE A 98 -1.28 -5.91 4.88
CA PHE A 98 -1.37 -6.22 6.31
C PHE A 98 -0.58 -7.49 6.66
N VAL A 99 -0.27 -7.67 7.94
CA VAL A 99 0.41 -8.88 8.43
C VAL A 99 -0.57 -10.03 8.59
N GLY A 100 -1.66 -9.83 9.34
CA GLY A 100 -2.63 -10.87 9.68
C GLY A 100 -3.63 -11.22 8.56
N ASP A 101 -4.31 -12.35 8.72
CA ASP A 101 -5.31 -12.85 7.77
C ASP A 101 -6.66 -12.13 7.88
N LEU A 102 -7.09 -11.77 9.09
CA LEU A 102 -8.36 -11.06 9.31
C LEU A 102 -8.45 -9.70 8.56
N PRO A 103 -7.42 -8.83 8.58
CA PRO A 103 -7.46 -7.61 7.77
C PRO A 103 -7.35 -7.87 6.26
N LEU A 104 -6.70 -8.95 5.84
CA LEU A 104 -6.73 -9.39 4.44
C LEU A 104 -8.16 -9.81 4.03
N GLU A 105 -8.87 -10.58 4.87
CA GLU A 105 -10.28 -10.92 4.66
C GLU A 105 -11.16 -9.65 4.59
N ALA A 106 -10.88 -8.65 5.44
CA ALA A 106 -11.56 -7.36 5.40
C ALA A 106 -11.35 -6.63 4.07
N GLN A 107 -10.12 -6.60 3.55
CA GLN A 107 -9.83 -6.04 2.22
C GLN A 107 -10.54 -6.82 1.12
N VAL A 108 -10.51 -8.15 1.13
CA VAL A 108 -11.18 -8.98 0.11
C VAL A 108 -12.68 -8.72 0.09
N GLU A 109 -13.34 -8.65 1.25
CA GLU A 109 -14.77 -8.34 1.32
C GLU A 109 -15.07 -6.92 0.86
N ALA A 110 -14.22 -5.94 1.21
CA ALA A 110 -14.34 -4.56 0.74
C ALA A 110 -14.26 -4.48 -0.78
N VAL A 111 -13.30 -5.17 -1.38
CA VAL A 111 -13.03 -5.23 -2.82
C VAL A 111 -14.19 -5.90 -3.57
N ARG A 112 -14.76 -6.98 -3.03
CA ARG A 112 -15.95 -7.66 -3.62
C ARG A 112 -17.16 -6.74 -3.72
N ARG A 113 -17.34 -5.83 -2.76
CA ARG A 113 -18.45 -4.88 -2.71
C ARG A 113 -18.14 -3.55 -3.39
N LEU A 114 -16.89 -3.33 -3.78
CA LEU A 114 -16.46 -2.08 -4.38
C LEU A 114 -17.06 -1.95 -5.79
N PRO A 115 -17.79 -0.86 -6.09
CA PRO A 115 -18.27 -0.58 -7.44
C PRO A 115 -17.15 -0.71 -8.50
N LYS A 116 -17.49 -1.24 -9.67
CA LYS A 116 -16.51 -1.55 -10.74
C LYS A 116 -15.95 -0.29 -11.42
N ASP A 117 -16.63 0.84 -11.30
CA ASP A 117 -16.22 2.15 -11.82
C ASP A 117 -15.21 2.87 -10.90
N ILE A 118 -15.03 2.38 -9.66
CA ILE A 118 -13.98 2.88 -8.77
C ILE A 118 -12.67 2.15 -9.08
N THR A 119 -11.61 2.91 -9.33
CA THR A 119 -10.28 2.36 -9.55
C THR A 119 -9.73 1.75 -8.26
N LEU A 120 -9.31 0.49 -8.31
CA LEU A 120 -8.62 -0.19 -7.23
C LEU A 120 -7.10 -0.18 -7.49
N SER A 121 -6.35 0.44 -6.57
CA SER A 121 -4.90 0.39 -6.51
C SER A 121 -4.44 -0.52 -5.37
N LEU A 122 -3.42 -1.33 -5.61
CA LEU A 122 -2.81 -2.20 -4.61
C LEU A 122 -1.29 -2.02 -4.59
N ASP A 123 -0.74 -1.61 -3.45
CA ASP A 123 0.67 -1.87 -3.12
C ASP A 123 0.74 -3.16 -2.28
N PRO A 124 1.29 -4.26 -2.84
CA PRO A 124 1.37 -5.53 -2.12
C PRO A 124 2.35 -5.48 -0.95
N GLY A 125 3.37 -4.61 -0.98
CA GLY A 125 4.47 -4.60 -0.05
C GLY A 125 5.13 -5.99 0.17
N ALA A 126 6.08 -6.04 1.11
CA ALA A 126 6.71 -7.31 1.48
C ALA A 126 5.73 -8.36 2.02
N MET A 127 4.70 -7.94 2.76
CA MET A 127 3.80 -8.89 3.45
C MET A 127 2.87 -9.64 2.50
N TYR A 128 2.35 -9.01 1.45
CA TYR A 128 1.58 -9.74 0.44
C TYR A 128 2.48 -10.39 -0.59
N ALA A 129 3.67 -9.84 -0.87
CA ALA A 129 4.62 -10.51 -1.72
C ALA A 129 5.04 -11.89 -1.18
N LEU A 130 5.24 -12.00 0.14
CA LEU A 130 5.52 -13.28 0.81
C LEU A 130 4.37 -14.29 0.73
N ARG A 131 3.14 -13.84 0.51
CA ARG A 131 1.97 -14.72 0.33
C ARG A 131 1.85 -15.25 -1.10
N GLY A 132 2.60 -14.67 -2.04
CA GLY A 132 2.54 -14.99 -3.46
C GLY A 132 1.24 -14.53 -4.12
N VAL A 133 1.20 -14.61 -5.45
CA VAL A 133 0.01 -14.25 -6.24
C VAL A 133 -1.24 -15.03 -5.82
N GLU A 134 -1.12 -16.30 -5.44
CA GLU A 134 -2.25 -17.14 -5.02
C GLU A 134 -2.83 -16.66 -3.69
N GLY A 135 -1.99 -16.25 -2.74
CA GLY A 135 -2.42 -15.84 -1.40
C GLY A 135 -3.20 -14.53 -1.37
N ILE A 136 -3.13 -13.73 -2.45
CA ILE A 136 -3.88 -12.47 -2.60
C ILE A 136 -4.63 -12.38 -3.94
N ALA A 137 -4.87 -13.51 -4.61
CA ALA A 137 -5.52 -13.56 -5.92
C ALA A 137 -6.85 -12.76 -5.98
N PRO A 138 -7.75 -12.80 -4.97
CA PRO A 138 -8.99 -12.03 -5.03
C PRO A 138 -8.78 -10.50 -5.08
N LEU A 139 -7.66 -10.00 -4.56
CA LEU A 139 -7.29 -8.59 -4.66
C LEU A 139 -6.72 -8.30 -6.05
N LEU A 140 -5.81 -9.15 -6.54
CA LEU A 140 -5.16 -8.99 -7.85
C LEU A 140 -6.16 -9.05 -9.01
N GLU A 141 -7.11 -9.99 -8.98
CA GLU A 141 -8.15 -10.15 -10.00
C GLU A 141 -9.07 -8.93 -10.14
N ARG A 142 -9.12 -8.07 -9.10
CA ARG A 142 -9.91 -6.84 -9.11
C ARG A 142 -9.04 -5.59 -9.22
N ALA A 143 -7.74 -5.66 -8.98
CA ALA A 143 -6.87 -4.50 -8.99
C ALA A 143 -6.78 -3.93 -10.41
N ASP A 144 -7.09 -2.66 -10.57
CA ASP A 144 -6.89 -1.95 -11.83
C ASP A 144 -5.42 -1.53 -11.96
N VAL A 145 -4.78 -1.24 -10.83
CA VAL A 145 -3.39 -0.78 -10.72
C VAL A 145 -2.66 -1.57 -9.63
N VAL A 146 -1.49 -2.14 -9.93
CA VAL A 146 -0.62 -2.79 -8.94
C VAL A 146 0.72 -2.07 -8.89
N LEU A 147 1.18 -1.74 -7.68
CA LEU A 147 2.32 -0.85 -7.43
C LEU A 147 3.45 -1.57 -6.63
N PRO A 148 4.05 -2.67 -7.12
CA PRO A 148 5.06 -3.39 -6.35
C PRO A 148 6.44 -2.71 -6.42
N GLY A 149 7.30 -2.97 -5.43
CA GLY A 149 8.73 -2.89 -5.61
C GLY A 149 9.26 -4.03 -6.51
N GLU A 150 10.38 -3.85 -7.19
CA GLU A 150 10.94 -4.88 -8.09
C GLU A 150 11.21 -6.21 -7.37
N GLY A 151 11.79 -6.17 -6.16
CA GLY A 151 12.01 -7.37 -5.35
C GLY A 151 10.71 -8.03 -4.87
N GLU A 152 9.67 -7.24 -4.60
CA GLU A 152 8.34 -7.73 -4.19
C GLU A 152 7.63 -8.39 -5.36
N LEU A 153 7.72 -7.80 -6.55
CA LEU A 153 7.19 -8.35 -7.79
C LEU A 153 7.80 -9.73 -8.08
N ILE A 154 9.13 -9.82 -8.12
CA ILE A 154 9.84 -11.08 -8.37
C ILE A 154 9.50 -12.11 -7.30
N MET A 155 9.45 -11.71 -6.03
CA MET A 155 9.11 -12.60 -4.92
C MET A 155 7.70 -13.17 -5.06
N MET A 156 6.71 -12.34 -5.41
CA MET A 156 5.32 -12.75 -5.40
C MET A 156 4.90 -13.56 -6.63
N THR A 157 5.51 -13.28 -7.78
CA THR A 157 5.21 -13.96 -9.05
C THR A 157 6.12 -15.17 -9.29
N GLY A 158 7.32 -15.19 -8.71
CA GLY A 158 8.36 -16.16 -9.05
C GLY A 158 8.98 -15.93 -10.44
N ALA A 159 8.75 -14.77 -11.05
CA ALA A 159 9.28 -14.41 -12.36
C ALA A 159 10.81 -14.28 -12.36
N ARG A 160 11.42 -14.42 -13.54
CA ARG A 160 12.87 -14.26 -13.74
C ARG A 160 13.29 -12.81 -13.68
N ASP A 161 12.43 -11.91 -14.13
CA ASP A 161 12.66 -10.48 -14.16
C ASP A 161 11.35 -9.70 -14.02
N ARG A 162 11.49 -8.38 -14.00
CA ARG A 162 10.41 -7.42 -13.86
C ARG A 162 9.40 -7.48 -15.00
N ASP A 163 9.86 -7.67 -16.24
CA ASP A 163 9.02 -7.62 -17.43
C ASP A 163 8.07 -8.83 -17.41
N GLU A 164 8.61 -10.02 -17.16
CA GLU A 164 7.81 -11.25 -16.97
C GLU A 164 6.85 -11.13 -15.76
N GLY A 165 7.32 -10.57 -14.64
CA GLY A 165 6.47 -10.38 -13.47
C GLY A 165 5.30 -9.43 -13.73
N ALA A 166 5.54 -8.32 -14.44
CA ALA A 166 4.50 -7.37 -14.78
C ALA A 166 3.47 -7.97 -15.76
N GLU A 167 3.93 -8.74 -16.76
CA GLU A 167 3.06 -9.47 -17.68
C GLU A 167 2.14 -10.45 -16.93
N MET A 168 2.67 -11.22 -15.98
CA MET A 168 1.87 -12.13 -15.15
C MET A 168 0.77 -11.40 -14.37
N LEU A 169 1.06 -10.25 -13.78
CA LEU A 169 0.05 -9.48 -13.05
C LEU A 169 -1.01 -8.86 -13.99
N MET A 170 -0.61 -8.44 -15.20
CA MET A 170 -1.56 -7.97 -16.21
C MET A 170 -2.49 -9.09 -16.70
N ASP A 171 -1.96 -10.31 -16.87
CA ASP A 171 -2.74 -11.49 -17.24
C ASP A 171 -3.75 -11.90 -16.16
N MET A 172 -3.46 -11.59 -14.89
CA MET A 172 -4.40 -11.78 -13.78
C MET A 172 -5.52 -10.72 -13.72
N GLY A 173 -5.41 -9.63 -14.48
CA GLY A 173 -6.45 -8.61 -14.59
C GLY A 173 -5.98 -7.18 -14.34
N ALA A 174 -4.74 -6.96 -13.92
CA ALA A 174 -4.22 -5.60 -13.71
C ALA A 174 -4.18 -4.82 -15.04
N GLY A 175 -4.84 -3.67 -15.09
CA GLY A 175 -4.78 -2.77 -16.24
C GLY A 175 -3.44 -2.03 -16.33
N THR A 176 -2.77 -1.83 -15.18
CA THR A 176 -1.48 -1.17 -15.10
C THR A 176 -0.63 -1.73 -13.96
N VAL A 177 0.66 -1.93 -14.21
CA VAL A 177 1.64 -2.34 -13.19
C VAL A 177 2.76 -1.30 -13.14
N MET A 178 2.95 -0.64 -12.01
CA MET A 178 4.04 0.32 -11.80
C MET A 178 5.07 -0.24 -10.83
N VAL A 179 6.25 -0.58 -11.35
CA VAL A 179 7.31 -1.20 -10.57
C VAL A 179 8.30 -0.16 -10.06
N LYS A 180 8.45 -0.09 -8.74
CA LYS A 180 9.41 0.78 -8.04
C LYS A 180 10.79 0.09 -7.98
N MET A 181 11.82 0.74 -8.53
CA MET A 181 13.18 0.20 -8.66
C MET A 181 14.23 1.03 -7.89
N GLY A 182 13.80 1.70 -6.82
CA GLY A 182 14.67 2.55 -5.99
C GLY A 182 15.40 3.61 -6.82
N SER A 183 16.74 3.60 -6.79
CA SER A 183 17.58 4.55 -7.53
C SER A 183 17.53 4.38 -9.05
N GLN A 184 16.95 3.30 -9.57
CA GLN A 184 16.74 3.11 -11.01
C GLN A 184 15.43 3.74 -11.50
N GLY A 185 14.60 4.27 -10.59
CA GLY A 185 13.36 4.96 -10.90
C GLY A 185 12.16 4.02 -10.92
N ILE A 186 11.25 4.23 -11.86
CA ILE A 186 9.96 3.55 -11.96
C ILE A 186 9.78 3.03 -13.39
N HIS A 187 9.32 1.79 -13.53
CA HIS A 187 8.90 1.24 -14.82
C HIS A 187 7.42 0.89 -14.78
N THR A 188 6.62 1.50 -15.64
CA THR A 188 5.17 1.28 -15.73
C THR A 188 4.82 0.48 -16.97
N TYR A 189 3.94 -0.50 -16.84
CA TYR A 189 3.44 -1.38 -17.90
C TYR A 189 1.93 -1.27 -17.99
N TRP A 190 1.40 -1.25 -19.21
CA TRP A 190 -0.03 -1.35 -19.51
C TRP A 190 -0.22 -2.03 -20.87
N ARG A 191 -1.46 -2.32 -21.25
CA ARG A 191 -1.77 -3.14 -22.43
C ARG A 191 -1.19 -2.61 -23.75
N GLU A 192 -1.09 -1.29 -23.89
CA GLU A 192 -0.60 -0.63 -25.11
C GLU A 192 0.88 -0.26 -25.06
N GLY A 193 1.60 -0.50 -23.95
CA GLY A 193 3.03 -0.24 -23.88
C GLY A 193 3.62 -0.13 -22.48
N GLU A 194 4.83 0.40 -22.41
CA GLU A 194 5.59 0.60 -21.19
C GLU A 194 6.27 1.97 -21.17
N TYR A 195 6.61 2.44 -19.96
CA TYR A 195 7.32 3.70 -19.75
C TYR A 195 8.28 3.62 -18.56
N HIS A 196 9.55 3.93 -18.80
CA HIS A 196 10.58 4.02 -17.77
C HIS A 196 10.86 5.49 -17.41
N LEU A 197 10.50 5.86 -16.18
CA LEU A 197 10.91 7.11 -15.55
C LEU A 197 12.18 6.91 -14.73
N PHE A 198 13.31 7.44 -15.19
CA PHE A 198 14.57 7.38 -14.45
C PHE A 198 14.53 8.26 -13.19
N ALA A 199 15.11 7.77 -12.09
CA ALA A 199 15.24 8.56 -10.87
C ALA A 199 16.16 9.77 -11.11
N GLN A 200 15.75 10.92 -10.58
CA GLN A 200 16.63 12.08 -10.53
C GLN A 200 17.69 11.85 -9.45
N PRO A 201 18.99 12.08 -9.73
CA PRO A 201 20.02 12.01 -8.70
C PRO A 201 19.75 13.06 -7.63
N VAL A 202 19.31 12.62 -6.46
CA VAL A 202 19.23 13.45 -5.26
C VAL A 202 20.41 13.11 -4.37
N PRO A 203 21.12 14.11 -3.80
CA PRO A 203 22.10 13.85 -2.75
C PRO A 203 21.37 13.09 -1.64
N VAL A 204 21.70 11.80 -1.46
CA VAL A 204 21.06 10.95 -0.46
C VAL A 204 21.46 11.49 0.91
N ALA A 205 20.59 12.29 1.51
CA ALA A 205 20.83 12.93 2.81
C ALA A 205 19.86 12.41 3.89
N GLY A 206 19.24 11.24 3.71
CA GLY A 206 18.24 10.75 4.65
C GLY A 206 17.77 9.32 4.46
N ASP A 207 16.76 8.98 5.26
CA ASP A 207 16.09 7.68 5.31
C ASP A 207 15.18 7.47 4.08
N SER A 208 15.26 6.30 3.42
CA SER A 208 14.39 5.92 2.28
C SER A 208 13.01 5.38 2.70
N VAL A 209 12.73 5.28 4.01
CA VAL A 209 11.42 4.85 4.51
C VAL A 209 10.32 5.79 4.00
N GLY A 210 9.31 5.21 3.36
CA GLY A 210 8.18 5.94 2.78
C GLY A 210 8.41 6.47 1.37
N ALA A 211 9.60 6.29 0.77
CA ALA A 211 9.84 6.69 -0.62
C ALA A 211 8.89 5.98 -1.61
N GLY A 212 8.59 4.69 -1.36
CA GLY A 212 7.60 3.93 -2.14
C GLY A 212 6.19 4.50 -2.00
N ASP A 213 5.74 4.76 -0.77
CA ASP A 213 4.42 5.33 -0.49
C ASP A 213 4.24 6.72 -1.15
N VAL A 214 5.30 7.53 -1.20
CA VAL A 214 5.29 8.84 -1.88
C VAL A 214 5.27 8.68 -3.40
N ALA A 215 5.99 7.70 -3.94
CA ALA A 215 5.94 7.38 -5.37
C ALA A 215 4.54 6.93 -5.79
N ASP A 216 3.90 6.09 -4.98
CA ASP A 216 2.52 5.67 -5.20
C ASP A 216 1.56 6.86 -5.16
N ALA A 217 1.71 7.75 -4.18
CA ALA A 217 0.92 8.98 -4.12
C ALA A 217 1.11 9.85 -5.37
N GLY A 218 2.34 9.99 -5.87
CA GLY A 218 2.62 10.74 -7.09
C GLY A 218 2.03 10.11 -8.35
N PHE A 219 1.96 8.79 -8.41
CA PHE A 219 1.32 8.07 -9.52
C PHE A 219 -0.21 8.16 -9.49
N LEU A 220 -0.81 8.15 -8.29
CA LEU A 220 -2.26 8.18 -8.10
C LEU A 220 -2.88 9.58 -8.17
N ALA A 221 -2.07 10.65 -8.10
CA ALA A 221 -2.51 12.05 -8.11
C ALA A 221 -2.88 12.56 -9.51
#